data_AF-A0A1G0DDA4-F1
#
_entry.id   AF-A0A1G0DDA4-F1
#
_cell.length_a   1.000
_cell.length_b   1.000
_cell.length_c   1.000
_cell.angle_alpha   90.00
_cell.angle_beta   90.00
_cell.angle_gamma   90.00
#
_symmetry.space_group_name_H-M   'P 1'
#
loop_
_entity.id
_entity.type
_entity.pdbx_description
1 polymer ?
#
loop_
_entity_poly.entity_id
_entity_poly.type
_entity_poly.pdbx_seq_one_letter_code
_entity_poly.pdbx_strand_id
1 'polypeptide(L)' 'IAEMGDKTQLATMLFACDKEVSKLTFFLGASLALVAASAIGVLVGGVLSQYVDERYLYYAAGAGFIIIGVWTLWKA' A
#
# COMPACT_ATOMS: atom_id res chain seq x y z
N ILE A 1 14.47 15.65 -9.48
CA ILE A 1 15.21 14.40 -9.78
C ILE A 1 14.17 13.31 -9.67
N ALA A 2 13.98 12.49 -10.72
CA ALA A 2 13.04 11.38 -10.69
C ALA A 2 13.66 10.30 -9.78
N GLU A 3 13.47 10.48 -8.47
CA GLU A 3 13.71 9.48 -7.44
C GLU A 3 12.84 8.28 -7.80
N MET A 4 13.43 7.09 -7.83
CA MET A 4 12.81 5.87 -8.35
C MET A 4 11.34 5.70 -7.95
N GLY A 5 10.53 5.14 -8.86
CA GLY A 5 9.17 4.71 -8.53
C GLY A 5 9.17 3.79 -7.31
N ASP A 6 8.03 3.74 -6.61
CA ASP A 6 7.88 2.92 -5.40
C ASP A 6 8.41 1.50 -5.63
N LYS A 7 9.07 0.90 -4.63
CA LYS A 7 9.72 -0.42 -4.78
C LYS A 7 8.74 -1.49 -5.26
N THR A 8 7.46 -1.34 -4.89
CA THR A 8 6.38 -2.21 -5.37
C THR A 8 6.11 -2.05 -6.87
N GLN A 9 6.22 -0.83 -7.41
CA GLN A 9 6.06 -0.54 -8.84
C GLN A 9 7.25 -1.08 -9.66
N LEU A 10 8.47 -0.99 -9.11
CA LEU A 10 9.64 -1.61 -9.74
C LEU A 10 9.56 -3.14 -9.72
N ALA A 11 9.10 -3.73 -8.61
CA ALA A 11 8.89 -5.18 -8.51
C ALA A 11 7.81 -5.64 -9.50
N THR A 12 6.68 -4.93 -9.61
CA THR A 12 5.63 -5.26 -10.59
C THR A 12 6.10 -5.13 -12.03
N MET A 13 6.91 -4.12 -12.35
CA MET A 13 7.57 -4.01 -13.66
C MET A 13 8.51 -5.18 -13.95
N LEU A 14 9.36 -5.57 -12.98
CA LEU A 14 10.27 -6.71 -13.12
C LEU A 14 9.50 -8.01 -13.38
N PHE A 15 8.45 -8.28 -12.61
CA PHE A 15 7.61 -9.47 -12.81
C PHE A 15 6.80 -9.43 -14.12
N ALA A 16 6.38 -8.24 -14.58
CA ALA A 16 5.68 -8.09 -15.86
C ALA A 16 6.61 -8.29 -17.09
N CYS A 17 7.90 -8.02 -16.92
CA CYS A 17 8.94 -8.26 -17.92
C CYS A 17 9.48 -9.69 -17.89
N ASP A 18 9.23 -10.45 -16.83
CA ASP A 18 9.60 -11.86 -16.72
C ASP A 18 8.87 -12.69 -17.79
N LYS A 19 9.62 -13.55 -18.48
CA LYS A 19 9.11 -14.37 -19.59
C LYS A 19 8.49 -15.69 -19.13
N GLU A 20 8.76 -16.12 -17.90
CA GLU A 20 8.29 -17.40 -17.35
C GLU A 20 6.86 -17.28 -16.79
N VAL A 21 6.41 -16.07 -16.49
CA VAL A 21 5.07 -15.78 -15.94
C VAL A 21 4.15 -15.26 -17.04
N SER A 22 2.95 -15.83 -17.14
CA SER A 22 1.90 -15.30 -18.01
C SER A 22 1.52 -13.88 -17.59
N LYS A 23 1.79 -12.91 -18.47
CA LYS A 23 1.52 -11.47 -18.23
C LYS A 23 0.08 -11.18 -17.81
N LEU A 24 -0.88 -11.92 -18.40
CA LEU A 24 -2.30 -11.80 -18.06
C LEU A 24 -2.59 -12.29 -16.63
N THR A 25 -1.97 -13.39 -16.22
CA THR A 25 -2.13 -13.94 -14.87
C THR A 25 -1.54 -13.01 -13.82
N PHE A 26 -0.37 -12.43 -14.09
CA PHE A 26 0.24 -11.44 -13.21
C PHE A 26 -0.62 -10.17 -13.10
N PHE A 27 -1.06 -9.63 -14.23
CA PHE A 27 -1.91 -8.43 -14.27
C PHE A 27 -3.21 -8.63 -13.49
N LEU A 28 -3.91 -9.75 -13.71
CA LEU A 28 -5.14 -10.07 -12.99
C LEU A 28 -4.88 -10.28 -11.50
N GLY A 29 -3.81 -10.98 -11.14
CA GLY A 29 -3.41 -11.20 -9.75
C GLY A 29 -3.12 -9.90 -9.01
N ALA A 30 -2.28 -9.03 -9.58
CA ALA A 30 -1.94 -7.74 -9.01
C ALA A 30 -3.16 -6.81 -8.91
N SER A 31 -4.01 -6.79 -9.94
CA SER A 31 -5.24 -5.99 -9.95
C SER A 31 -6.24 -6.47 -8.89
N LEU A 32 -6.46 -7.79 -8.79
CA LEU A 32 -7.33 -8.37 -7.77
C LEU A 32 -6.78 -8.11 -6.37
N ALA A 33 -5.47 -8.25 -6.16
CA ALA A 33 -4.84 -7.94 -4.89
C ALA A 33 -5.04 -6.46 -4.50
N LEU A 34 -4.87 -5.53 -5.45
CA LEU A 34 -5.07 -4.11 -5.21
C LEU A 34 -6.53 -3.79 -4.88
N VAL A 35 -7.48 -4.32 -5.66
CA VAL A 35 -8.92 -4.11 -5.43
C VAL A 35 -9.34 -4.71 -4.09
N ALA A 36 -8.88 -5.93 -3.78
CA ALA A 36 -9.19 -6.59 -2.51
C ALA A 36 -8.61 -5.83 -1.31
N ALA A 37 -7.35 -5.41 -1.38
CA ALA A 37 -6.71 -4.63 -0.32
C ALA A 37 -7.43 -3.29 -0.11
N SER A 38 -7.80 -2.61 -1.20
CA SER A 38 -8.55 -1.35 -1.15
C SER A 38 -9.95 -1.55 -0.56
N ALA A 39 -10.66 -2.59 -0.99
CA ALA A 39 -12.00 -2.92 -0.51
C ALA A 39 -11.99 -3.23 1.00
N ILE A 40 -11.04 -4.04 1.47
CA ILE A 40 -10.86 -4.32 2.90
C ILE A 40 -10.55 -3.03 3.66
N GLY A 41 -9.64 -2.21 3.15
CA GLY A 41 -9.27 -0.93 3.77
C GLY A 41 -10.46 0.02 3.90
N VAL A 42 -11.27 0.17 2.85
CA VAL A 42 -12.46 1.04 2.86
C VAL A 42 -13.56 0.48 3.77
N LEU A 43 -13.80 -0.83 3.76
CA LEU A 43 -14.80 -1.44 4.64
C LEU A 43 -14.41 -1.27 6.11
N VAL A 44 -13.17 -1.63 6.46
CA VAL A 44 -12.67 -1.52 7.84
C VAL A 44 -12.59 -0.07 8.28
N GLY A 45 -12.05 0.83 7.44
CA GLY A 45 -11.95 2.26 7.73
C GLY A 45 -13.33 2.92 7.86
N GLY A 46 -14.28 2.56 7.01
CA GLY A 46 -15.65 3.05 7.05
C GLY A 46 -16.40 2.61 8.31
N VAL A 47 -16.23 1.35 8.73
CA VAL A 47 -16.80 0.86 10.00
C VAL A 47 -16.14 1.56 11.18
N LEU A 48 -14.81 1.66 11.21
CA LEU A 48 -14.08 2.35 12.29
C LEU A 48 -14.49 3.82 12.45
N SER A 49 -14.71 4.53 11.35
CA SER A 49 -15.17 5.92 11.35
C SER A 49 -16.56 6.10 12.01
N GLN A 50 -17.41 5.06 12.01
CA GLN A 50 -18.70 5.11 12.71
C GLN A 50 -18.57 5.00 14.23
N TYR A 51 -17.48 4.38 14.73
CA TYR A 51 -17.28 4.15 16.16
C TYR A 51 -16.24 5.09 16.78
N VAL A 52 -15.38 5.71 15.97
CA VAL A 52 -14.25 6.54 16.42
C VAL A 52 -14.33 7.91 15.76
N ASP A 53 -14.25 8.97 16.56
CA ASP A 53 -14.20 10.34 16.06
C ASP A 53 -13.02 10.53 15.10
N GLU A 54 -13.31 11.13 13.96
CA GLU A 54 -12.39 11.33 12.84
C GLU A 54 -11.08 12.03 13.25
N ARG A 55 -11.13 12.86 14.29
CA ARG A 55 -9.93 13.51 14.87
C ARG A 55 -8.92 12.50 15.38
N TYR A 56 -9.37 11.46 16.08
CA TYR A 56 -8.46 10.44 16.62
C TYR A 56 -7.87 9.58 15.50
N LEU A 57 -8.64 9.29 14.44
CA LEU A 57 -8.13 8.59 13.25
C LEU A 57 -7.02 9.40 12.58
N TYR A 58 -7.19 10.73 12.47
CA TYR A 58 -6.18 11.61 11.89
C TYR A 58 -4.88 11.63 12.71
N TYR A 59 -4.99 11.77 14.04
CA TYR A 59 -3.82 11.70 14.93
C TYR A 59 -3.13 10.34 14.89
N ALA A 60 -3.89 9.25 14.84
CA ALA A 60 -3.35 7.90 14.74
C ALA A 60 -2.58 7.69 13.43
N ALA A 61 -3.14 8.14 12.30
CA ALA A 61 -2.48 8.07 11.00
C ALA A 61 -1.18 8.89 10.98
N GLY A 62 -1.20 10.12 11.50
CA GLY A 62 -0.01 10.98 11.60
C GLY A 62 1.08 10.39 12.50
N ALA A 63 0.70 9.89 13.68
CA ALA A 63 1.62 9.23 14.60
C ALA A 63 2.24 7.97 13.96
N GLY A 64 1.44 7.16 13.27
CA GLY A 64 1.92 5.99 12.52
C GLY A 64 2.94 6.37 11.46
N PHE A 65 2.69 7.45 10.71
CA PHE A 65 3.63 7.96 9.71
C PHE A 65 4.96 8.41 10.33
N ILE A 66 4.91 9.12 11.46
CA ILE A 66 6.12 9.54 12.18
C ILE A 66 6.91 8.32 12.68
N ILE A 67 6.24 7.33 13.27
CA ILE A 67 6.88 6.11 13.76
C ILE A 67 7.58 5.37 12.62
N ILE A 68 6.90 5.15 11.50
CA ILE A 68 7.49 4.50 10.32
C ILE A 68 8.65 5.33 9.77
N GLY A 69 8.52 6.65 9.72
CA GLY A 69 9.57 7.56 9.27
C GLY A 69 10.82 7.46 10.14
N VAL A 70 10.67 7.57 11.47
CA VAL A 70 11.78 7.43 12.43
C VAL A 70 12.41 6.04 12.34
N TRP A 71 11.60 4.99 12.28
CA TRP A 71 12.10 3.62 12.15
C TRP A 71 12.90 3.41 10.86
N THR A 72 12.42 3.97 9.75
CA THR A 72 13.12 3.93 8.46
C THR A 72 14.43 4.69 8.52
N LEU A 73 14.46 5.86 9.16
CA LEU A 73 15.68 6.66 9.35
C LEU A 73 16.71 5.99 10.26
N TRP A 74 16.29 5.29 11.31
CA TRP A 74 17.21 4.53 12.17
C TRP A 74 17.79 3.28 11.49
N LYS A 75 17.07 2.71 10.52
CA LYS A 75 17.50 1.54 9.77
C LYS A 75 18.37 1.89 8.55
N ALA A 76 18.25 3.12 8.03
CA ALA A 76 19.05 3.66 6.93
C ALA A 76 20.50 3.92 7.37
#